data_AF-A0A0B2V6H8-F1
#
_entry.id   AF-A0A0B2V6H8-F1
#
_cell.length_a   1.000
_cell.length_b   1.000
_cell.length_c   1.000
_cell.angle_alpha   90.00
_cell.angle_beta   90.00
_cell.angle_gamma   90.00
#
_symmetry.space_group_name_H-M   'P 1'
#
loop_
_entity.id
_entity.type
_entity.pdbx_description
1 polymer ?
#
loop_
_entity_poly.entity_id
_entity_poly.type
_entity_poly.pdbx_seq_one_letter_code
_entity_poly.pdbx_strand_id
1 'polypeptide(L)'
;MHDATIAELKKLSKAERRKRRRATPKYRNLHASRERIRVESFNNAFARLRALLPTLPLNKKLSKIEILRLSISYISYLDTLLTF
;
A
#
# COMPACT_ATOMS: atom_id res chain seq x y z
N MET A 1 12.32 17.57 -25.23
CA MET A 1 11.65 16.27 -25.48
C MET A 1 10.46 16.56 -26.39
N HIS A 2 10.46 16.06 -27.63
CA HIS A 2 9.38 16.30 -28.59
C HIS A 2 8.15 15.48 -28.19
N ASP A 3 7.08 16.14 -27.73
CA ASP A 3 5.79 15.49 -27.57
C ASP A 3 5.24 15.18 -28.97
N ALA A 4 5.02 13.89 -29.24
CA ALA A 4 4.47 13.43 -30.52
C ALA A 4 3.15 14.14 -30.82
N THR A 5 2.98 14.61 -32.06
CA THR A 5 1.77 15.33 -32.46
C THR A 5 0.56 14.40 -32.48
N ILE A 6 -0.64 14.97 -32.34
CA ILE A 6 -1.91 14.20 -32.35
C ILE A 6 -2.07 13.37 -33.64
N ALA A 7 -1.55 13.88 -34.77
CA ALA A 7 -1.56 13.18 -36.06
C ALA A 7 -0.68 11.91 -36.04
N GLU A 8 0.50 11.95 -35.42
CA GLU A 8 1.39 10.79 -35.28
C GLU A 8 0.80 9.72 -34.36
N LEU A 9 0.12 10.15 -33.29
CA LEU A 9 -0.56 9.22 -32.39
C LEU A 9 -1.70 8.47 -33.10
N LYS A 10 -2.40 9.10 -34.05
CA LYS A 10 -3.49 8.47 -34.81
C LYS A 10 -3.02 7.38 -35.79
N LYS A 11 -1.74 7.33 -36.15
CA LYS A 11 -1.17 6.27 -37.00
C LYS A 11 -0.82 4.99 -36.23
N LEU A 12 -0.71 5.06 -34.91
CA LEU A 12 -0.36 3.93 -34.05
C LEU A 12 -1.56 3.02 -33.79
N SER A 13 -1.31 1.73 -33.55
CA SER A 13 -2.31 0.82 -33.01
C SER A 13 -2.76 1.26 -31.61
N LYS A 14 -3.93 0.78 -31.20
CA LYS A 14 -4.47 1.02 -29.84
C LYS A 14 -3.50 0.54 -28.76
N ALA A 15 -2.74 -0.54 -29.02
CA ALA A 15 -1.75 -1.07 -28.10
C ALA A 15 -0.52 -0.16 -27.97
N GLU A 16 0.04 0.33 -29.10
CA GLU A 16 1.19 1.25 -29.05
C GLU A 16 0.83 2.59 -28.40
N ARG A 17 -0.37 3.14 -28.64
CA ARG A 17 -0.82 4.37 -27.97
C ARG A 17 -0.87 4.20 -26.45
N ARG A 18 -1.39 3.06 -25.98
CA ARG A 18 -1.42 2.73 -24.54
C ARG A 18 -0.01 2.62 -23.98
N LYS A 19 0.91 1.94 -24.70
CA LYS A 19 2.32 1.80 -24.30
C LYS A 19 3.01 3.16 -24.18
N ARG A 20 2.89 4.03 -25.19
CA ARG A 20 3.45 5.40 -25.15
C ARG A 20 2.90 6.23 -24.00
N ARG A 21 1.58 6.22 -23.80
CA ARG A 21 0.96 6.93 -22.66
C ARG A 21 1.51 6.45 -21.32
N ARG A 22 1.64 5.13 -21.13
CA ARG A 22 2.18 4.55 -19.89
C ARG A 22 3.65 4.91 -19.63
N ALA A 23 4.43 5.12 -20.69
CA ALA A 23 5.83 5.53 -20.58
C ALA A 23 6.00 7.01 -20.17
N THR A 24 4.98 7.86 -20.40
CA THR A 24 5.07 9.28 -20.07
C THR A 24 5.35 9.51 -18.58
N PRO A 25 6.21 10.48 -18.21
CA PRO A 25 6.45 10.84 -16.81
C PRO A 25 5.15 11.18 -16.07
N LYS A 26 4.21 11.89 -16.72
CA LYS A 26 2.91 12.23 -16.16
C LYS A 26 2.11 10.99 -15.71
N TYR A 27 2.03 9.97 -16.57
CA TYR A 27 1.34 8.72 -16.21
C TYR A 27 2.06 7.97 -15.09
N ARG A 28 3.39 7.82 -15.19
CA ARG A 28 4.18 7.10 -14.19
C ARG A 28 4.10 7.77 -12.82
N ASN A 29 4.23 9.09 -12.76
CA ASN A 29 4.14 9.86 -11.53
C ASN A 29 2.74 9.76 -10.89
N LEU A 30 1.67 9.88 -11.69
CA LEU A 30 0.31 9.72 -11.19
C LEU A 30 0.08 8.31 -10.61
N HIS A 31 0.58 7.26 -11.27
CA HIS A 31 0.48 5.89 -10.77
C HIS A 31 1.29 5.68 -9.49
N ALA A 32 2.53 6.20 -9.44
CA ALA A 32 3.37 6.12 -8.25
C ALA A 32 2.74 6.86 -7.05
N SER A 33 2.15 8.05 -7.27
CA SER A 33 1.45 8.79 -6.23
C SER A 33 0.23 8.04 -5.69
N ARG A 34 -0.57 7.42 -6.58
CA ARG A 34 -1.70 6.57 -6.17
C ARG A 34 -1.25 5.39 -5.32
N GLU A 35 -0.16 4.73 -5.72
CA GLU A 35 0.37 3.60 -4.96
C GLU A 35 0.94 4.03 -3.60
N ARG A 36 1.60 5.20 -3.51
CA ARG A 36 2.02 5.77 -2.23
C ARG A 36 0.84 5.98 -1.28
N ILE A 37 -0.24 6.62 -1.76
CA ILE A 37 -1.44 6.84 -0.94
C ILE A 37 -2.05 5.51 -0.46
N ARG A 38 -2.10 4.50 -1.33
CA ARG A 38 -2.58 3.16 -0.98
C ARG A 38 -1.73 2.53 0.13
N VAL A 39 -0.40 2.60 -0.01
CA VAL A 39 0.54 2.05 0.98
C VAL A 39 0.52 2.83 2.29
N GLU A 40 0.37 4.16 2.24
CA GLU A 40 0.23 5.01 3.42
C GLU A 40 -1.04 4.66 4.21
N SER A 41 -2.18 4.54 3.53
CA SER A 41 -3.44 4.08 4.14
C SER A 41 -3.28 2.71 4.82
N PHE A 42 -2.62 1.77 4.15
CA PHE A 42 -2.31 0.46 4.73
C PHE A 42 -1.39 0.55 5.96
N ASN A 43 -0.34 1.37 5.90
CA ASN A 43 0.58 1.55 7.02
C ASN A 43 -0.11 2.23 8.22
N ASN A 44 -1.02 3.16 7.98
CA ASN A 44 -1.83 3.80 9.02
C ASN A 44 -2.74 2.78 9.73
N ALA A 45 -3.34 1.85 8.98
CA ALA A 45 -4.10 0.74 9.58
C ALA A 45 -3.19 -0.17 10.44
N PHE A 46 -1.98 -0.49 9.97
CA PHE A 46 -1.00 -1.25 10.74
C PHE A 46 -0.53 -0.54 12.02
N ALA A 47 -0.36 0.78 11.97
CA ALA A 47 -0.01 1.59 13.14
C ALA A 47 -1.12 1.57 14.20
N ARG A 48 -2.39 1.69 13.77
CA ARG A 48 -3.55 1.57 14.66
C ARG A 48 -3.63 0.18 15.30
N LEU A 49 -3.44 -0.88 14.50
CA LEU A 49 -3.41 -2.25 15.03
C LEU A 49 -2.28 -2.42 16.06
N ARG A 50 -1.07 -1.94 15.76
CA ARG A 50 0.09 -1.99 16.67
C ARG A 50 -0.19 -1.29 18.01
N ALA A 51 -0.91 -0.18 18.01
CA ALA A 51 -1.22 0.57 19.22
C ALA A 51 -2.12 -0.20 20.20
N LEU A 52 -2.89 -1.19 19.71
CA LEU A 52 -3.74 -2.05 20.53
C LEU A 52 -2.99 -3.24 21.13
N LEU A 53 -1.79 -3.55 20.64
CA LEU A 53 -1.07 -4.76 21.04
C LEU A 53 -0.24 -4.53 22.32
N PRO A 54 -0.36 -5.41 23.32
CA PRO A 54 0.45 -5.34 24.52
C PRO A 54 1.91 -5.74 24.21
N THR A 55 2.86 -4.87 24.55
CA THR A 55 4.30 -5.15 24.40
C THR A 55 5.11 -4.63 25.58
N LEU A 56 6.18 -5.33 25.95
CA LEU A 56 7.19 -4.84 26.88
C LEU A 56 8.55 -4.73 26.16
N PRO A 57 9.20 -3.55 26.11
CA PRO A 57 8.66 -2.23 26.49
C PRO A 57 7.52 -1.77 25.56
N LEU A 58 6.70 -0.82 26.00
CA LEU A 58 5.51 -0.34 25.26
C LEU A 58 5.85 0.17 23.85
N ASN A 59 7.04 0.73 23.67
CA ASN A 59 7.55 1.27 22.41
C ASN A 59 8.35 0.26 21.56
N LYS A 60 8.26 -1.05 21.87
CA LYS A 60 8.95 -2.09 21.08
C LYS A 60 8.57 -1.98 19.60
N LYS A 61 9.57 -1.83 18.73
CA LYS A 61 9.35 -1.87 17.27
C LYS A 61 8.98 -3.31 16.88
N LEU A 62 7.87 -3.46 16.18
CA LEU A 62 7.41 -4.74 15.63
C LEU A 62 7.38 -4.65 14.11
N SER A 63 7.82 -5.71 13.44
CA SER A 63 7.61 -5.91 12.01
C SER A 63 6.13 -6.20 11.71
N LYS A 64 5.73 -6.08 10.43
CA LYS A 64 4.34 -6.36 10.00
C LYS A 64 3.92 -7.79 10.34
N ILE A 65 4.81 -8.77 10.20
CA ILE A 65 4.50 -10.16 10.51
C ILE A 65 4.34 -10.39 12.02
N GLU A 66 5.17 -9.74 12.85
CA GLU A 66 5.03 -9.81 14.30
C GLU A 66 3.73 -9.17 14.78
N ILE A 67 3.33 -8.02 14.20
CA ILE A 67 2.04 -7.38 14.49
C ILE A 67 0.89 -8.35 14.23
N LEU A 68 0.89 -9.02 13.06
CA LEU A 68 -0.18 -9.97 12.72
C LEU A 68 -0.23 -11.17 13.66
N ARG A 69 0.93 -11.79 13.93
CA ARG A 69 1.02 -12.94 14.84
C ARG A 69 0.56 -12.58 16.25
N LEU A 70 1.05 -11.47 16.79
CA LEU A 70 0.68 -11.01 18.13
C LEU A 70 -0.79 -10.61 18.21
N SER A 71 -1.37 -10.05 17.16
CA SER A 71 -2.81 -9.74 17.10
C SER A 71 -3.67 -11.00 17.24
N ILE A 72 -3.33 -12.06 16.50
CA ILE A 72 -4.04 -13.34 16.58
C ILE A 72 -3.92 -13.93 17.98
N SER A 73 -2.69 -14.00 18.52
CA SER A 73 -2.47 -14.51 19.88
C SER A 73 -3.21 -13.69 20.94
N TYR A 74 -3.28 -12.37 20.79
CA TYR A 74 -3.95 -11.50 21.76
C TYR A 74 -5.47 -11.63 21.72
N ILE A 75 -6.07 -11.75 20.53
CA ILE A 75 -7.51 -12.06 20.41
C ILE A 75 -7.82 -13.38 21.11
N SER A 76 -7.07 -14.45 20.80
CA SER A 76 -7.27 -15.76 21.45
C SER A 76 -7.10 -15.69 22.97
N TYR A 77 -6.14 -14.93 23.47
CA TYR A 77 -5.96 -14.72 24.90
C TYR A 77 -7.18 -14.04 25.55
N LEU A 78 -7.69 -12.97 24.94
CA LEU A 78 -8.88 -12.27 25.44
C LEU A 78 -10.12 -13.17 25.40
N ASP A 79 -10.31 -13.95 24.33
CA ASP A 79 -11.41 -14.91 24.22
C ASP A 79 -11.35 -15.95 25.34
N THR A 80 -10.16 -16.49 25.63
CA THR A 80 -10.01 -17.41 26.77
C THR A 80 -10.37 -16.74 28.09
N LEU A 81 -9.91 -15.51 28.33
CA LEU A 81 -10.14 -14.81 29.59
C LEU A 81 -11.62 -14.50 29.85
N LEU A 82 -12.40 -14.24 28.80
CA LEU A 82 -13.82 -13.89 28.87
C LEU A 82 -14.76 -15.11 28.88
N THR A 83 -14.26 -16.29 28.51
CA THR A 83 -15.04 -17.53 28.47
C THR A 83 -14.91 -18.35 29.77
N PHE A 84 -13.92 -18.03 30.60
CA PHE A 84 -13.83 -18.50 31.98
C PHE A 84 -14.60 -17.59 32.93
#